data_AF-A0AAV8XBR9-F1
#
_entry.id   AF-A0AAV8XBR9-F1
#
_cell.length_a   1.000
_cell.length_b   1.000
_cell.length_c   1.000
_cell.angle_alpha   90.00
_cell.angle_beta   90.00
_cell.angle_gamma   90.00
#
_symmetry.space_group_name_H-M   'P 1'
#
loop_
_entity.id
_entity.type
_entity.pdbx_description
1 polymer ?
#
loop_
_entity_poly.entity_id
_entity_poly.type
_entity_poly.pdbx_seq_one_letter_code
_entity_poly.pdbx_strand_id
1 'polypeptide(L)'
;MWHYLYFIVLIKVKDPTEFTGPESYVYDMVKVSNLEWFPRLRAISLAAVEKEGEQIELKGLHAQLLNTQVLVTTLSQQLMELKDQMAEQRKNKKRIGLLSSASAYLQTSNIPTIDKLC
;
A
#
# COMPACT_ATOMS: atom_id res chain seq x y z
N MET A 1 -25.48 -23.59 -29.18
CA MET A 1 -26.75 -22.86 -29.38
C MET A 1 -27.98 -23.67 -28.97
N TRP A 2 -28.13 -24.93 -29.37
CA TRP A 2 -29.30 -25.77 -29.05
C TRP A 2 -29.64 -25.92 -27.55
N HIS A 3 -28.67 -25.80 -26.66
CA HIS A 3 -28.92 -25.81 -25.21
C HIS A 3 -29.85 -24.69 -24.74
N TYR A 4 -29.79 -23.50 -25.36
CA TYR A 4 -30.71 -22.42 -25.03
C TYR A 4 -32.14 -22.74 -25.48
N LEU A 5 -32.30 -23.39 -26.64
CA LEU A 5 -33.62 -23.82 -27.10
C LEU A 5 -34.21 -24.87 -26.15
N TYR A 6 -33.41 -25.87 -25.77
CA TYR A 6 -33.82 -26.86 -24.77
C TYR A 6 -34.24 -26.20 -23.45
N PHE A 7 -33.45 -25.24 -22.96
CA PHE A 7 -33.73 -24.53 -21.71
C PHE A 7 -35.01 -23.68 -21.79
N ILE A 8 -35.27 -23.02 -22.92
CA ILE A 8 -36.53 -22.28 -23.14
C ILE A 8 -37.72 -23.24 -23.12
N VAL A 9 -37.60 -24.40 -23.77
CA VAL A 9 -38.66 -25.43 -23.75
C VAL A 9 -38.87 -25.98 -22.34
N LEU A 10 -37.78 -26.28 -21.62
CA LEU A 10 -37.80 -26.75 -20.24
C LEU A 10 -38.59 -25.80 -19.32
N ILE A 11 -38.26 -24.50 -19.34
CA ILE A 11 -38.95 -23.48 -18.55
C ILE A 11 -40.45 -23.39 -18.91
N LYS A 12 -40.83 -23.67 -20.16
CA LYS A 12 -42.24 -23.62 -20.58
C LYS A 12 -43.07 -24.83 -20.13
N VAL A 13 -42.45 -25.98 -19.86
CA VAL A 13 -43.16 -27.22 -19.50
C VAL A 13 -43.00 -27.61 -18.03
N LYS A 14 -42.03 -27.03 -17.32
CA LYS A 14 -41.78 -27.27 -15.90
C LYS A 14 -42.77 -26.49 -15.03
N ASP A 15 -43.13 -27.06 -13.87
CA ASP A 15 -44.00 -26.39 -12.89
C ASP A 15 -43.31 -25.12 -12.34
N PRO A 16 -43.97 -23.94 -12.39
CA PRO A 16 -43.39 -22.69 -11.87
C PRO A 16 -42.98 -22.73 -10.39
N THR A 17 -43.60 -23.58 -9.58
CA THR A 17 -43.26 -23.73 -8.15
C THR A 17 -41.93 -24.46 -7.93
N GLU A 18 -41.43 -25.16 -8.94
CA GLU A 18 -40.16 -25.89 -8.93
C GLU A 18 -39.02 -25.11 -9.58
N PHE A 19 -39.28 -23.86 -9.99
CA PHE A 19 -38.23 -23.03 -10.55
C PHE A 19 -37.17 -22.71 -9.51
N THR A 20 -35.92 -22.88 -9.91
CA THR A 20 -34.76 -22.30 -9.22
C THR A 20 -34.71 -20.79 -9.47
N GLY A 21 -33.95 -20.06 -8.66
CA GLY A 21 -33.80 -18.61 -8.80
C GLY A 21 -33.50 -18.13 -10.24
N PRO A 22 -32.50 -18.72 -10.95
CA PRO A 22 -32.22 -18.36 -12.33
C PRO A 22 -33.34 -18.71 -13.32
N GLU A 23 -34.05 -19.82 -13.10
CA GLU A 23 -35.17 -20.22 -13.97
C GLU A 23 -36.33 -19.23 -13.83
N SER A 24 -36.68 -18.81 -12.60
CA SER A 24 -37.70 -17.79 -12.36
C SER A 24 -37.34 -16.45 -13.02
N TYR A 25 -36.08 -16.02 -12.87
CA TYR A 25 -35.60 -14.80 -13.51
C TYR A 25 -35.74 -14.86 -15.03
N VAL A 26 -35.30 -15.95 -15.66
CA VAL A 26 -35.41 -16.13 -17.12
C VAL A 26 -36.87 -16.23 -17.56
N TYR A 27 -37.72 -16.92 -16.80
CA TYR A 27 -39.16 -17.00 -17.07
C TYR A 27 -39.81 -15.62 -17.13
N ASP A 28 -39.54 -14.76 -16.15
CA ASP A 28 -40.06 -13.39 -16.10
C ASP A 28 -39.55 -12.55 -17.27
N MET A 29 -38.26 -12.63 -17.59
CA MET A 29 -37.65 -11.92 -18.72
C MET A 29 -38.26 -12.36 -20.06
N VAL A 30 -38.47 -13.67 -20.27
CA VAL A 30 -39.10 -14.20 -21.48
C VAL A 30 -40.57 -13.77 -21.58
N LYS A 31 -41.31 -13.73 -20.46
CA LYS A 31 -42.70 -13.29 -20.42
C LYS A 31 -42.87 -11.84 -20.88
N VAL A 32 -41.91 -10.97 -20.55
CA VAL A 32 -41.89 -9.56 -21.01
C VAL A 32 -41.10 -9.34 -22.29
N SER A 33 -40.67 -10.41 -22.97
CA SER A 33 -39.83 -10.36 -24.18
C SER A 33 -38.51 -9.58 -24.01
N ASN A 34 -37.97 -9.52 -22.78
CA ASN A 34 -36.65 -8.93 -22.53
C ASN A 34 -35.55 -9.96 -22.84
N LEU A 35 -34.62 -9.62 -23.74
CA LEU A 35 -33.51 -10.49 -24.16
C LEU A 35 -32.21 -10.26 -23.35
N GLU A 36 -32.23 -9.44 -22.31
CA GLU A 36 -31.07 -9.16 -21.45
C GLU A 36 -30.56 -10.37 -20.67
N TRP A 37 -31.39 -11.40 -20.48
CA TRP A 37 -30.95 -12.64 -19.85
C TRP A 37 -29.97 -13.45 -20.71
N PHE A 38 -29.90 -13.19 -22.02
CA PHE A 38 -28.85 -13.76 -22.88
C PHE A 38 -27.52 -13.04 -22.67
N PRO A 39 -26.43 -13.75 -22.35
CA PRO A 39 -25.11 -13.15 -22.29
C PRO A 39 -24.70 -12.61 -23.67
N ARG A 40 -24.58 -11.29 -23.80
CA ARG A 40 -24.09 -10.62 -25.02
C ARG A 40 -22.63 -10.28 -24.87
N LEU A 41 -21.78 -10.80 -25.77
CA LEU A 41 -20.33 -10.54 -25.80
C LEU A 41 -19.60 -10.85 -24.48
N ARG A 42 -20.24 -11.63 -23.58
CA ARG A 42 -19.74 -12.00 -22.25
C ARG A 42 -19.87 -13.50 -22.08
N ALA A 43 -19.15 -14.23 -22.91
CA ALA A 43 -18.99 -15.66 -22.74
C ALA A 43 -17.87 -15.94 -21.73
N ILE A 44 -17.93 -17.07 -21.03
CA ILE A 44 -16.85 -17.50 -20.13
C ILE A 44 -15.51 -17.59 -20.87
N SER A 45 -15.52 -17.95 -22.15
CA SER A 45 -14.32 -17.93 -23.01
C SER A 45 -13.79 -16.52 -23.32
N LEU A 46 -14.63 -15.49 -23.25
CA LEU A 46 -14.25 -14.08 -23.43
C LEU A 46 -13.77 -13.44 -22.11
N ALA A 47 -14.12 -13.99 -20.95
CA ALA A 47 -13.66 -13.54 -19.63
C ALA A 47 -12.14 -13.72 -19.41
N ALA A 48 -11.43 -14.39 -20.32
CA ALA A 48 -9.96 -14.40 -20.34
C ALA A 48 -9.37 -12.98 -20.52
N VAL A 49 -10.09 -12.07 -21.20
CA VAL A 49 -9.68 -10.67 -21.40
C VAL A 49 -9.84 -9.85 -20.11
N GLU A 50 -10.87 -10.13 -19.30
CA GLU A 50 -11.03 -9.51 -17.97
C GLU A 50 -9.95 -9.98 -17.00
N LYS A 51 -9.58 -11.27 -17.04
CA LYS A 51 -8.44 -11.82 -16.28
C LYS A 51 -7.11 -11.16 -16.63
N GLU A 52 -6.91 -10.74 -17.88
CA GLU A 52 -5.70 -10.01 -18.27
C GLU A 52 -5.67 -8.60 -17.66
N GLY A 53 -6.81 -7.90 -17.64
CA GLY A 53 -6.98 -6.63 -16.94
C GLY A 53 -6.70 -6.74 -15.43
N GLU A 54 -7.33 -7.69 -14.75
CA GLU A 54 -7.10 -7.97 -13.32
C GLU A 54 -5.63 -8.31 -13.03
N GLN A 55 -4.99 -9.09 -13.91
CA GLN A 55 -3.59 -9.46 -13.78
C GLN A 55 -2.64 -8.26 -13.96
N ILE A 56 -2.97 -7.32 -14.85
CA ILE A 56 -2.23 -6.07 -15.06
C ILE A 56 -2.38 -5.15 -13.84
N GLU A 57 -3.58 -5.01 -13.30
CA GLU A 57 -3.83 -4.22 -12.09
C GLU A 57 -3.08 -4.77 -10.88
N LEU A 58 -3.11 -6.10 -10.68
CA LEU A 58 -2.33 -6.75 -9.62
C LEU A 58 -0.83 -6.53 -9.75
N LYS A 59 -0.28 -6.57 -10.97
CA LYS A 59 1.13 -6.24 -11.23
C LYS A 59 1.43 -4.78 -10.92
N GLY A 60 0.54 -3.87 -11.29
CA GLY A 60 0.65 -2.44 -10.98
C GLY A 60 0.66 -2.17 -9.48
N LEU A 61 -0.28 -2.76 -8.74
CA LEU A 61 -0.35 -2.65 -7.28
C LEU A 61 0.91 -3.22 -6.59
N HIS A 62 1.40 -4.37 -7.07
CA HIS A 62 2.63 -4.96 -6.54
C HIS A 62 3.85 -4.04 -6.74
N ALA A 63 3.97 -3.41 -7.92
CA ALA A 63 5.04 -2.45 -8.19
C ALA A 63 4.97 -1.22 -7.26
N GLN A 64 3.77 -0.68 -7.02
CA GLN A 64 3.57 0.44 -6.10
C GLN A 64 3.95 0.08 -4.65
N LEU A 65 3.60 -1.14 -4.21
CA LEU A 65 3.95 -1.64 -2.88
C LEU A 65 5.48 -1.78 -2.73
N LEU A 66 6.16 -2.36 -3.72
CA LEU A 66 7.63 -2.44 -3.71
C LEU A 66 8.29 -1.07 -3.66
N ASN A 67 7.81 -0.11 -4.45
CA ASN A 67 8.32 1.26 -4.42
C ASN A 67 8.13 1.90 -3.04
N THR A 68 6.94 1.75 -2.45
CA THR A 68 6.63 2.26 -1.12
C THR A 68 7.52 1.63 -0.05
N GLN A 69 7.74 0.32 -0.12
CA GLN A 69 8.64 -0.40 0.78
C GLN A 69 10.06 0.17 0.71
N VAL A 70 10.59 0.38 -0.51
CA VAL A 70 11.90 0.99 -0.70
C VAL A 70 11.94 2.38 -0.07
N LEU A 71 10.98 3.25 -0.37
CA LEU A 71 10.91 4.60 0.20
C LEU A 71 10.88 4.59 1.73
N VAL A 72 10.08 3.71 2.35
CA VAL A 72 10.02 3.55 3.80
C VAL A 72 11.38 3.12 4.38
N THR A 73 12.04 2.15 3.75
CA THR A 73 13.37 1.71 4.21
C THR A 73 14.42 2.82 4.08
N THR A 74 14.41 3.56 2.97
CA THR A 74 15.34 4.68 2.76
C THR A 74 15.11 5.80 3.77
N LEU A 75 13.86 6.20 4.00
CA LEU A 75 13.55 7.25 4.97
C LEU A 75 13.91 6.82 6.40
N SER A 76 13.66 5.56 6.77
CA SER A 76 14.07 5.01 8.06
C SER A 76 15.59 5.10 8.25
N GLN A 77 16.36 4.75 7.22
CA GLN A 77 17.81 4.86 7.24
C GLN A 77 18.28 6.32 7.39
N GLN A 78 17.70 7.24 6.62
CA GLN A 78 18.02 8.67 6.71
C GLN A 78 17.73 9.24 8.10
N LEU A 79 16.62 8.83 8.73
CA LEU A 79 16.29 9.25 10.09
C LEU A 79 17.29 8.71 11.12
N MET A 80 17.76 7.47 10.95
CA MET A 80 18.77 6.88 11.83
C MET A 80 20.12 7.59 11.70
N GLU A 81 20.57 7.85 10.48
CA GLU A 81 21.81 8.60 10.22
C GLU A 81 21.74 10.01 10.80
N LEU A 82 20.63 10.72 10.61
CA LEU A 82 20.44 12.06 11.15
C LEU A 82 20.47 12.06 12.69
N LYS A 83 19.83 11.07 13.32
CA LYS A 83 19.85 10.89 14.78
C LYS A 83 21.29 10.68 15.29
N ASP A 84 22.06 9.84 14.61
CA ASP A 84 23.44 9.53 15.01
C ASP A 84 24.36 10.75 14.82
N GLN A 85 24.20 11.49 13.72
CA GLN A 85 24.89 12.77 13.51
C GLN A 85 24.56 13.78 14.63
N MET A 86 23.29 13.93 15.01
CA MET A 86 22.88 14.82 16.09
C MET A 86 23.44 14.39 17.46
N ALA A 87 23.56 13.08 17.72
CA ALA A 87 24.17 12.56 18.93
C ALA A 87 25.68 12.85 18.99
N GLU A 88 26.40 12.62 17.89
CA GLU A 88 27.84 12.88 17.83
C GLU A 88 28.13 14.39 17.91
N GLN A 89 27.32 15.24 17.27
CA GLN A 89 27.41 16.70 17.40
C GLN A 89 27.26 17.17 18.85
N ARG A 90 26.29 16.61 19.60
CA ARG A 90 26.13 16.91 21.04
C ARG A 90 27.35 16.47 21.85
N LYS A 91 27.90 15.28 21.57
CA LYS A 91 29.10 14.76 22.25
C LYS A 91 30.32 15.64 21.97
N ASN A 92 30.52 16.05 20.72
CA ASN A 92 31.63 16.91 20.34
C ASN A 92 31.54 18.30 20.98
N LYS A 93 30.34 18.90 20.99
CA LYS A 93 30.11 20.19 21.67
C LYS A 93 30.39 20.12 23.17
N LYS A 94 29.99 19.03 23.85
CA LYS A 94 30.34 18.79 25.25
C LYS A 94 31.85 18.65 25.46
N ARG A 95 32.54 17.91 24.58
CA ARG A 95 34.00 17.74 24.65
C ARG A 95 34.73 19.08 24.52
N ILE A 96 34.37 19.91 23.54
CA ILE A 96 34.97 21.25 23.35
C ILE A 96 34.70 22.14 24.58
N GLY A 97 33.49 22.09 25.14
CA GLY A 97 33.16 22.83 26.36
C GLY A 97 34.04 22.45 27.56
N LEU A 98 34.33 21.16 27.74
CA LEU A 98 35.23 20.68 28.79
C LEU A 98 36.69 21.09 28.56
N LEU A 99 37.17 21.05 27.32
CA LEU A 99 38.53 21.50 27.00
C LEU A 99 38.69 23.01 27.18
N SER A 100 37.67 23.79 26.81
CA SER A 100 37.65 25.23 27.01
C SER A 100 37.63 25.61 28.50
N SER A 101 36.88 24.89 29.34
CA SER A 101 36.88 25.13 30.78
C SER A 101 38.20 24.71 31.42
N ALA A 102 38.76 23.55 31.06
CA ALA A 102 40.06 23.10 31.54
C ALA A 102 41.21 24.06 31.15
N SER A 103 41.19 24.58 29.93
CA SER A 103 42.17 25.59 29.49
C SER A 103 42.03 26.90 30.27
N ALA A 104 40.81 27.31 30.61
CA ALA A 104 40.58 28.49 31.45
C ALA A 104 41.16 28.31 32.86
N TYR A 105 41.01 27.14 33.47
CA TYR A 105 41.63 26.84 34.78
C TYR A 105 43.16 26.93 34.74
N LEU A 106 43.80 26.32 33.74
CA LEU A 106 45.26 26.35 33.59
C LEU A 106 45.81 27.78 33.33
N GLN A 107 45.02 28.64 32.70
CA GLN A 107 45.40 30.03 32.46
C GLN A 107 45.31 30.91 33.72
N THR A 108 44.43 30.58 34.67
CA THR A 108 44.35 31.27 35.98
C THR A 108 45.46 30.89 36.95
N SER A 109 46.01 29.68 36.86
CA SER A 109 47.08 29.21 37.76
C SER A 109 48.49 29.69 37.37
N ASN A 110 48.64 30.41 36.24
CA ASN A 110 49.93 30.91 35.76
C ASN A 110 50.12 32.42 35.96
N ILE A 111 49.26 33.07 36.75
CA ILE A 111 49.43 34.49 37.15
C ILE A 111 50.28 34.49 38.43
N PRO A 112 51.56 34.89 38.39
CA PRO A 112 52.34 35.04 39.62
C PRO A 112 51.75 36.21 40.42
N THR A 113 51.30 35.89 41.63
CA THR A 113 50.86 36.87 42.65
C THR A 113 52.06 37.71 43.05
N ILE A 114 52.32 38.80 42.35
CA ILE A 114 53.20 39.87 42.80
C ILE A 114 52.34 40.97 43.42
N ASP A 115 52.71 41.28 44.66
CA ASP A 115 52.38 42.44 45.47
C ASP A 115 51.00 42.55 46.12
N LYS A 116 50.94 42.10 47.39
CA LYS A 116 50.44 42.92 48.51
C LYS A 116 51.24 42.64 49.79
N LEU A 117 52.39 43.30 49.89
CA LEU A 117 53.08 43.61 51.15
C LEU A 117 53.56 45.08 51.05
N CYS A 118 52.61 45.99 51.19
CA CYS A 118 52.78 47.34 51.75
C CYS A 118 51.40 47.88 52.16
#